data_AF-A0A8J6LWJ5-F1
#
_entry.id   AF-A0A8J6LWJ5-F1
#
_cell.length_a   1.000
_cell.length_b   1.000
_cell.length_c   1.000
_cell.angle_alpha   90.00
_cell.angle_beta   90.00
_cell.angle_gamma   90.00
#
_symmetry.space_group_name_H-M   'P 1'
#
loop_
_entity.id
_entity.type
_entity.pdbx_description
1 polymer ?
#
loop_
_entity_poly.entity_id
_entity_poly.type
_entity_poly.pdbx_seq_one_letter_code
_entity_poly.pdbx_strand_id
1 'polypeptide(L)'
;MKKTMQKLKDKKGFTLVEVIVVLVILAILAAIAIPALTGYISKAQEKAATSEARTVFVAVQTLASDQFVENPTAESIQVDKTTDTSNTVAKEVEKLSGQAVTFTDPPKVSSGKVTYFKIETSGGYIAAYNNGKYTVTKK
;
A
#
# COMPACT_ATOMS: atom_id res chain seq x y z
N MET A 1 29.71 -64.55 26.55
CA MET A 1 28.61 -63.71 26.02
C MET A 1 27.94 -62.98 27.18
N LYS A 2 28.14 -61.67 27.32
CA LYS A 2 27.42 -60.85 28.32
C LYS A 2 26.72 -59.72 27.57
N LYS A 3 25.39 -59.80 27.55
CA LYS A 3 24.47 -58.94 26.79
C LYS A 3 24.38 -57.61 27.54
N THR A 4 25.07 -56.57 27.09
CA THR A 4 24.95 -55.23 27.68
C THR A 4 23.59 -54.67 27.30
N MET A 5 22.64 -54.70 28.23
CA MET A 5 21.32 -54.08 28.07
C MET A 5 21.48 -52.59 27.77
N GLN A 6 21.00 -52.17 26.60
CA GLN A 6 20.81 -50.78 26.25
C GLN A 6 19.79 -50.15 27.21
N LYS A 7 20.22 -49.16 28.01
CA LYS A 7 19.30 -48.28 28.73
C LYS A 7 18.53 -47.44 27.69
N LEU A 8 17.29 -47.82 27.43
CA LEU A 8 16.36 -47.02 26.64
C LEU A 8 15.92 -45.81 27.47
N LYS A 9 16.61 -44.69 27.23
CA LYS A 9 16.18 -43.29 27.32
C LYS A 9 15.09 -42.94 28.35
N ASP A 10 15.48 -42.20 29.39
CA ASP A 10 14.61 -41.32 30.17
C ASP A 10 13.99 -40.25 29.27
N LYS A 11 12.85 -40.55 28.64
CA LYS A 11 12.03 -39.53 27.99
C LYS A 11 11.15 -38.87 29.04
N LYS A 12 11.66 -37.80 29.67
CA LYS A 12 10.80 -36.83 30.36
C LYS A 12 9.94 -36.13 29.30
N GLY A 13 8.73 -36.64 29.09
CA GLY A 13 7.72 -36.01 28.24
C GLY A 13 7.11 -34.80 28.94
N PHE A 14 6.72 -33.78 28.16
CA PHE A 14 5.88 -32.69 28.63
C PHE A 14 4.55 -33.25 29.16
N THR A 15 4.09 -32.74 30.30
CA THR A 15 2.76 -33.13 30.80
C THR A 15 1.67 -32.42 30.00
N LEU A 16 0.51 -33.07 29.81
CA LEU A 16 -0.64 -32.44 29.14
C LEU A 16 -1.07 -31.16 29.87
N VAL A 17 -0.95 -31.15 31.20
CA VAL A 17 -1.29 -30.00 32.04
C VAL A 17 -0.40 -28.80 31.73
N GLU A 18 0.92 -28.99 31.59
CA GLU A 18 1.84 -27.91 31.22
C GLU A 18 1.51 -27.31 29.86
N VAL A 19 1.15 -28.15 28.88
CA VAL A 19 0.77 -27.66 27.54
C VAL A 19 -0.55 -26.90 27.57
N ILE A 20 -1.56 -27.36 28.32
CA ILE A 20 -2.88 -26.71 28.40
C ILE A 20 -2.77 -25.33 29.05
N VAL A 21 -2.01 -25.19 30.14
CA VAL A 21 -1.84 -23.89 30.81
C VAL A 21 -1.19 -22.87 29.87
N VAL A 22 -0.19 -23.28 29.09
CA VAL A 22 0.47 -22.42 28.11
C VAL A 22 -0.49 -22.00 27.00
N LEU A 23 -1.28 -22.94 26.45
CA LEU A 23 -2.27 -22.63 25.42
C LEU A 23 -3.34 -21.65 25.92
N VAL A 24 -3.78 -21.76 27.18
CA VAL A 24 -4.74 -20.82 27.78
C VAL A 24 -4.14 -19.42 27.87
N ILE A 25 -2.89 -19.27 28.32
CA ILE A 25 -2.23 -17.97 28.39
C ILE A 25 -2.06 -17.37 26.98
N LEU A 26 -1.61 -18.16 26.01
CA LEU A 26 -1.46 -17.73 24.62
C LEU A 26 -2.81 -17.30 24.01
N ALA A 27 -3.90 -17.99 24.33
CA ALA A 27 -5.24 -17.64 23.86
C ALA A 27 -5.69 -16.26 24.40
N ILE A 28 -5.45 -15.97 25.69
CA ILE A 28 -5.80 -14.68 26.30
C ILE A 28 -4.98 -13.55 25.68
N LEU A 29 -3.67 -13.75 25.50
CA LEU A 29 -2.80 -12.76 24.87
C LEU A 29 -3.19 -12.50 23.41
N ALA A 30 -3.49 -13.55 22.65
CA ALA A 30 -3.93 -13.43 21.27
C ALA A 30 -5.25 -12.66 21.16
N ALA A 31 -6.21 -12.89 22.06
CA ALA A 31 -7.51 -12.22 22.06
C ALA A 31 -7.39 -10.68 22.17
N ILE A 32 -6.40 -10.18 22.92
CA ILE A 32 -6.15 -8.74 23.09
C ILE A 32 -5.25 -8.21 21.96
N ALA A 33 -4.26 -8.99 21.54
CA ALA A 33 -3.27 -8.56 20.56
C ALA A 33 -3.84 -8.47 19.12
N ILE A 34 -4.70 -9.41 18.71
CA ILE A 34 -5.21 -9.46 17.33
C ILE A 34 -6.02 -8.19 16.96
N PRO A 35 -7.01 -7.73 17.75
CA PRO A 35 -7.74 -6.51 17.42
C PRO A 35 -6.82 -5.28 17.31
N ALA A 36 -5.89 -5.12 18.26
CA ALA A 36 -4.92 -4.04 18.23
C ALA A 36 -4.07 -4.09 16.96
N LEU A 37 -3.50 -5.25 16.62
CA LEU A 37 -2.67 -5.44 15.45
C LEU A 37 -3.43 -5.16 14.15
N THR A 38 -4.67 -5.62 14.01
CA THR A 38 -5.47 -5.35 12.81
C THR A 38 -5.71 -3.85 12.58
N GLY A 39 -5.97 -3.08 13.64
CA GLY A 39 -6.08 -1.62 13.56
C GLY A 39 -4.77 -0.94 13.17
N TYR A 40 -3.63 -1.41 13.70
CA TYR A 40 -2.31 -0.90 13.31
C TYR A 40 -1.98 -1.19 11.84
N ILE A 41 -2.32 -2.38 11.34
CA ILE A 41 -2.12 -2.75 9.93
C ILE A 41 -2.94 -1.82 9.02
N SER A 42 -4.21 -1.56 9.35
CA SER A 42 -5.05 -0.65 8.56
C SER A 42 -4.48 0.77 8.51
N LYS A 43 -4.05 1.33 9.64
CA LYS A 43 -3.39 2.65 9.67
C LYS A 43 -2.06 2.68 8.91
N ALA A 44 -1.29 1.60 8.97
CA ALA A 44 -0.05 1.47 8.21
C ALA A 44 -0.32 1.45 6.70
N GLN A 45 -1.37 0.73 6.28
CA GLN A 45 -1.80 0.70 4.87
C GLN A 45 -2.33 2.05 4.39
N GLU A 46 -3.10 2.79 5.21
CA GLU A 46 -3.54 4.14 4.87
C GLU A 46 -2.35 5.11 4.68
N LYS A 47 -1.35 5.01 5.56
CA LYS A 47 -0.10 5.79 5.43
C LYS A 47 0.69 5.39 4.20
N ALA A 48 0.80 4.09 3.91
CA ALA A 48 1.47 3.60 2.71
C ALA A 48 0.78 4.10 1.44
N ALA A 49 -0.56 4.03 1.39
CA ALA A 49 -1.37 4.55 0.29
C ALA A 49 -1.17 6.06 0.09
N THR A 50 -1.09 6.83 1.18
CA THR A 50 -0.78 8.27 1.12
C THR A 50 0.64 8.51 0.59
N SER A 51 1.61 7.69 0.99
CA SER A 51 2.99 7.80 0.51
C SER A 51 3.10 7.48 -0.98
N GLU A 52 2.43 6.43 -1.45
CA GLU A 52 2.32 6.07 -2.87
C GLU A 52 1.70 7.21 -3.66
N ALA A 53 0.60 7.80 -3.19
CA ALA A 53 -0.02 8.96 -3.82
C ALA A 53 0.91 10.19 -3.88
N ARG A 54 1.81 10.37 -2.91
CA ARG A 54 2.81 11.45 -2.96
C ARG A 54 3.86 11.21 -4.04
N THR A 55 4.37 9.99 -4.16
CA THR A 55 5.31 9.61 -5.22
C THR A 55 4.66 9.83 -6.59
N VAL A 56 3.40 9.40 -6.76
CA VAL A 56 2.63 9.63 -7.98
C VAL A 56 2.41 11.12 -8.23
N PHE A 57 2.04 11.89 -7.22
CA PHE A 57 1.85 13.35 -7.35
C PHE A 57 3.10 14.03 -7.91
N VAL A 58 4.29 13.68 -7.43
CA VAL A 58 5.54 14.28 -7.93
C VAL A 58 5.72 13.95 -9.42
N ALA A 59 5.54 12.70 -9.83
CA ALA A 59 5.65 12.31 -11.24
C ALA A 59 4.61 13.01 -12.12
N VAL A 60 3.34 13.04 -11.68
CA VAL A 60 2.25 13.74 -12.38
C VAL A 60 2.52 15.25 -12.47
N GLN A 61 3.07 15.85 -11.41
CA GLN A 61 3.43 17.27 -11.38
C GLN A 61 4.58 17.59 -12.32
N THR A 62 5.55 16.69 -12.50
CA THR A 62 6.59 16.84 -13.53
C THR A 62 5.96 16.91 -14.91
N LEU A 63 5.10 15.94 -15.26
CA LEU A 63 4.41 15.92 -16.55
C LEU A 63 3.52 17.17 -16.77
N ALA A 64 2.82 17.60 -15.73
CA ALA A 64 2.00 18.81 -15.77
C ALA A 64 2.83 20.08 -16.02
N SER A 65 4.04 20.14 -15.48
CA SER A 65 4.95 21.28 -15.64
C SER A 65 5.54 21.33 -17.05
N ASP A 66 5.91 20.18 -17.60
CA ASP A 66 6.43 20.08 -18.97
C ASP A 66 5.35 20.52 -19.98
N GLN A 67 4.13 20.03 -19.83
CA GLN A 67 3.01 20.41 -20.71
C GLN A 67 2.59 21.86 -20.56
N PHE A 68 2.77 22.47 -19.38
CA PHE A 68 2.40 23.87 -19.16
C PHE A 68 3.16 24.84 -20.07
N VAL A 69 4.40 24.49 -20.45
CA VAL A 69 5.20 25.30 -21.39
C VAL A 69 4.55 25.34 -22.78
N GLU A 70 3.96 24.23 -23.21
CA GLU A 70 3.32 24.10 -24.53
C GLU A 70 1.87 24.58 -24.53
N ASN A 71 1.12 24.28 -23.46
CA ASN A 71 -0.29 24.65 -23.30
C ASN A 71 -0.57 25.11 -21.86
N PRO A 72 -0.45 26.42 -21.59
CA PRO A 72 -0.61 26.97 -20.25
C PRO A 72 -2.06 26.90 -19.73
N THR A 73 -3.02 26.69 -20.62
CA THR A 73 -4.45 26.59 -20.32
C THR A 73 -4.95 25.14 -20.22
N ALA A 74 -4.06 24.15 -20.27
CA ALA A 74 -4.46 22.75 -20.16
C ALA A 74 -5.13 22.44 -18.81
N GLU A 75 -6.22 21.66 -18.86
CA GLU A 75 -6.95 21.17 -17.69
C GLU A 75 -6.66 19.67 -17.39
N SER A 76 -5.97 19.00 -18.32
CA SER A 76 -5.62 17.57 -18.26
C SER A 76 -4.22 17.31 -18.82
N ILE A 77 -3.65 16.16 -18.49
CA ILE A 77 -2.31 15.75 -18.93
C ILE A 77 -2.40 14.95 -20.23
N GLN A 78 -1.91 15.53 -21.32
CA GLN A 78 -1.88 14.90 -22.64
C GLN A 78 -0.47 14.38 -22.93
N VAL A 79 -0.31 13.06 -22.94
CA VAL A 79 0.97 12.38 -23.25
C VAL A 79 1.10 12.11 -24.76
N ASP A 80 -0.02 12.06 -25.48
CA ASP A 80 -0.09 11.98 -26.95
C ASP A 80 -1.29 12.82 -27.42
N LYS A 81 -1.30 13.28 -28.69
CA LYS A 81 -2.39 14.09 -29.30
C LYS A 81 -3.75 13.36 -29.42
N THR A 82 -3.97 12.28 -28.68
CA THR A 82 -5.25 11.58 -28.57
C THR A 82 -5.71 11.61 -27.12
N THR A 83 -7.03 11.76 -26.96
CA THR A 83 -7.78 11.95 -25.72
C THR A 83 -7.24 11.18 -24.51
N ASP A 84 -7.03 11.93 -23.41
CA ASP A 84 -6.78 11.51 -22.03
C ASP A 84 -7.28 10.10 -21.72
N THR A 85 -6.44 9.09 -21.92
CA THR A 85 -6.73 7.77 -21.39
C THR A 85 -5.83 7.61 -20.18
N SER A 86 -6.42 7.49 -18.99
CA SER A 86 -5.74 7.22 -17.71
C SER A 86 -4.56 6.24 -17.81
N ASN A 87 -4.61 5.30 -18.75
CA ASN A 87 -3.58 4.30 -19.03
C ASN A 87 -2.29 4.84 -19.68
N THR A 88 -2.34 5.85 -20.55
CA THR A 88 -1.12 6.43 -21.15
C THR A 88 -0.38 7.27 -20.13
N VAL A 89 -1.12 8.09 -19.38
CA VAL A 89 -0.59 8.86 -18.25
C VAL A 89 -0.03 7.93 -17.19
N ALA A 90 -0.73 6.83 -16.85
CA ALA A 90 -0.23 5.82 -15.92
C ALA A 90 1.13 5.25 -16.32
N LYS A 91 1.35 4.93 -17.60
CA LYS A 91 2.62 4.40 -18.09
C LYS A 91 3.76 5.40 -17.97
N GLU A 92 3.51 6.68 -18.24
CA GLU A 92 4.56 7.70 -18.13
C GLU A 92 4.88 8.02 -16.67
N VAL A 93 3.85 8.06 -15.82
CA VAL A 93 4.00 8.17 -14.37
C VAL A 93 4.77 6.95 -13.83
N GLU A 94 4.53 5.75 -14.32
CA GLU A 94 5.27 4.54 -13.93
C GLU A 94 6.75 4.64 -14.28
N LYS A 95 7.10 5.15 -15.48
CA LYS A 95 8.50 5.38 -15.86
C LYS A 95 9.20 6.36 -14.92
N LEU A 96 8.52 7.41 -14.49
CA LEU A 96 9.08 8.47 -13.62
C LEU A 96 9.10 8.07 -12.14
N SER A 97 8.07 7.37 -11.67
CA SER A 97 7.91 6.96 -10.27
C SER A 97 8.53 5.61 -9.95
N GLY A 98 8.78 4.77 -10.95
CA GLY A 98 9.21 3.39 -10.79
C GLY A 98 8.13 2.46 -10.22
N GLN A 99 6.88 2.92 -10.14
CA GLN A 99 5.76 2.19 -9.55
C GLN A 99 4.60 2.12 -10.54
N ALA A 100 4.05 0.93 -10.76
CA ALA A 100 2.85 0.77 -11.57
C ALA A 100 1.68 1.50 -10.93
N VAL A 101 0.98 2.34 -11.70
CA VAL A 101 -0.13 3.16 -11.23
C VAL A 101 -1.40 2.82 -11.99
N THR A 102 -2.51 2.71 -11.27
CA THR A 102 -3.84 2.63 -11.89
C THR A 102 -4.65 3.83 -11.45
N PHE A 103 -4.93 4.75 -12.37
CA PHE A 103 -5.80 5.90 -12.09
C PHE A 103 -7.27 5.48 -12.18
N THR A 104 -8.01 5.59 -11.08
CA THR A 104 -9.47 5.49 -11.07
C THR A 104 -10.10 6.74 -11.67
N ASP A 105 -9.53 7.90 -11.36
CA ASP A 105 -9.85 9.17 -12.01
C ASP A 105 -8.54 9.80 -12.51
N PRO A 106 -8.49 10.23 -13.79
CA PRO A 106 -7.27 10.80 -14.38
C PRO A 106 -6.86 12.11 -13.68
N PRO A 107 -5.57 12.48 -13.76
CA PRO A 107 -5.08 13.71 -13.18
C PRO A 107 -5.63 14.93 -13.90
N LYS A 108 -6.14 15.87 -13.11
CA LYS A 108 -6.54 17.20 -13.55
C LYS A 108 -5.47 18.20 -13.17
N VAL A 109 -5.21 19.13 -14.05
CA VAL A 109 -4.22 20.19 -13.88
C VAL A 109 -4.89 21.55 -14.06
N SER A 110 -4.29 22.59 -13.51
CA SER A 110 -4.70 23.97 -13.77
C SER A 110 -3.47 24.84 -13.62
N SER A 111 -3.16 25.62 -14.67
CA SER A 111 -1.98 26.49 -14.70
C SER A 111 -0.68 25.76 -14.32
N GLY A 112 -0.49 24.55 -14.85
CA GLY A 112 0.70 23.73 -14.63
C GLY A 112 0.79 23.07 -13.25
N LYS A 113 -0.24 23.17 -12.41
CA LYS A 113 -0.30 22.50 -11.11
C LYS A 113 -1.32 21.37 -11.14
N VAL A 114 -0.98 20.25 -10.52
CA VAL A 114 -1.95 19.15 -10.32
C VAL A 114 -2.99 19.61 -9.29
N THR A 115 -4.27 19.52 -9.65
CA THR A 115 -5.39 19.88 -8.77
C THR A 115 -6.07 18.64 -8.21
N TYR A 116 -6.12 17.55 -8.98
CA TYR A 116 -6.87 16.37 -8.60
C TYR A 116 -6.35 15.10 -9.28
N PHE A 117 -6.39 13.96 -8.59
CA PHE A 117 -6.35 12.63 -9.20
C PHE A 117 -6.85 11.58 -8.21
N LYS A 118 -7.20 10.38 -8.68
CA LYS A 118 -7.40 9.20 -7.83
C LYS A 118 -6.63 8.00 -8.35
N ILE A 119 -5.96 7.29 -7.45
CA ILE A 119 -5.25 6.05 -7.77
C ILE A 119 -5.73 4.89 -6.90
N GLU A 120 -5.68 3.70 -7.46
CA GLU A 120 -5.69 2.47 -6.68
C GLU A 120 -4.29 2.17 -6.15
N THR A 121 -4.21 1.84 -4.86
CA THR A 121 -2.96 1.51 -4.17
C THR A 121 -2.85 0.03 -3.91
N SER A 122 -1.63 -0.46 -3.74
CA SER A 122 -1.35 -1.90 -3.57
C SER A 122 -2.03 -2.53 -2.35
N GLY A 123 -2.43 -1.73 -1.36
CA GLY A 123 -3.11 -2.19 -0.14
C GLY A 123 -4.63 -2.39 -0.26
N GLY A 124 -5.23 -2.22 -1.44
CA GLY A 124 -6.69 -2.24 -1.59
C GLY A 124 -7.37 -0.97 -1.09
N TYR A 125 -6.65 0.15 -1.11
CA TYR A 125 -7.20 1.48 -0.83
C TYR A 125 -7.16 2.33 -2.10
N ILE A 126 -8.09 3.27 -2.19
CA ILE A 126 -8.09 4.35 -3.16
C ILE A 126 -7.51 5.58 -2.47
N ALA A 127 -6.42 6.10 -3.01
CA ALA A 127 -5.84 7.37 -2.57
C ALA A 127 -6.21 8.47 -3.56
N ALA A 128 -6.81 9.55 -3.05
CA ALA A 128 -7.20 10.71 -3.82
C ALA A 128 -6.40 11.92 -3.37
N TYR A 129 -5.96 12.71 -4.34
CA TYR A 129 -5.41 14.05 -4.11
C TYR A 129 -6.43 15.09 -4.57
N ASN A 130 -6.65 16.11 -3.76
CA ASN A 130 -7.50 17.26 -4.11
C ASN A 130 -6.91 18.53 -3.49
N ASN A 131 -6.36 19.41 -4.34
CA ASN A 131 -5.86 20.74 -4.00
C ASN A 131 -5.04 20.77 -2.69
N GLY A 132 -4.02 19.91 -2.61
CA GLY A 132 -3.10 19.82 -1.47
C GLY A 132 -3.52 18.87 -0.35
N LYS A 133 -4.71 18.28 -0.41
CA LYS A 133 -5.19 17.29 0.57
C LYS A 133 -5.15 15.90 -0.01
N TYR A 134 -4.64 14.95 0.77
CA TYR A 134 -4.70 13.51 0.47
C TYR A 134 -5.79 12.87 1.30
N THR A 135 -6.68 12.12 0.66
CA THR A 135 -7.71 11.33 1.32
C THR A 135 -7.57 9.88 0.89
N VAL A 136 -7.60 8.95 1.84
CA VAL A 136 -7.55 7.51 1.56
C VAL A 136 -8.88 6.90 1.93
N THR A 137 -9.42 6.07 1.05
CA THR A 137 -10.67 5.33 1.26
C THR A 137 -10.42 3.88 0.96
N LYS A 138 -10.93 2.96 1.78
CA LYS A 138 -10.84 1.54 1.49
C LYS A 138 -11.66 1.23 0.23
N LYS A 139 -11.09 0.45 -0.69
CA LYS A 139 -11.77 0.00 -1.91
C LYS A 139 -13.01 -0.84 -1.58
#